data_AF-A0A1X2GPM9-F1
#
_entry.id   AF-A0A1X2GPM9-F1
#
_cell.length_a   1.000
_cell.length_b   1.000
_cell.length_c   1.000
_cell.angle_alpha   90.00
_cell.angle_beta   90.00
_cell.angle_gamma   90.00
#
_symmetry.space_group_name_H-M   'P 1'
#
loop_
_entity.id
_entity.type
_entity.pdbx_description
1 polymer ?
#
loop_
_entity_poly.entity_id
_entity_poly.type
_entity_poly.pdbx_seq_one_letter_code
_entity_poly.pdbx_strand_id
1 'polypeptide(L)'
;MTFSRMEAAMEDAFIEWVNMFPCKSHPIDTIVELADAVILSEILTDIDSKWFKKVTQPEEQPDGWVQRLNNHKLIHKLITRYMEDVLGQDPELLPVIDLTAIAKDAELHQLLLMCQLIIAIAVQSDNNHRYIEMIQSLSQKSQHALMVSIEEVMSHLNGDDQTRFSQLSSTSGTTASRRSVDPRTTMDADRLATEKKQLELAHVQLAQEFEELHDRFVKTMERVEN
;
A
#
# COMPACT_ATOMS: atom_id res chain seq x y z
N MET A 1 18.57 8.79 0.80
CA MET A 1 18.16 9.30 -0.54
C MET A 1 17.10 8.45 -1.22
N THR A 2 17.03 7.13 -0.98
CA THR A 2 16.03 6.23 -1.58
C THR A 2 14.62 6.40 -1.00
N PHE A 3 14.50 6.55 0.32
CA PHE A 3 13.22 6.73 1.04
C PHE A 3 12.41 7.92 0.51
N SER A 4 13.05 9.09 0.39
CA SER A 4 12.45 10.32 -0.13
C SER A 4 11.97 10.21 -1.59
N ARG A 5 12.55 9.33 -2.42
CA ARG A 5 12.11 9.14 -3.81
C ARG A 5 10.84 8.30 -3.90
N MET A 6 10.66 7.34 -2.99
CA MET A 6 9.43 6.55 -2.89
C MET A 6 8.30 7.41 -2.34
N GLU A 7 8.56 8.21 -1.30
CA GLU A 7 7.57 9.14 -0.74
C GLU A 7 7.09 10.15 -1.78
N ALA A 8 7.99 10.74 -2.59
CA ALA A 8 7.58 11.65 -3.66
C ALA A 8 6.69 10.97 -4.72
N ALA A 9 6.98 9.71 -5.07
CA ALA A 9 6.15 8.97 -6.02
C ALA A 9 4.77 8.62 -5.43
N MET A 10 4.72 8.33 -4.13
CA MET A 10 3.46 8.10 -3.41
C MET A 10 2.65 9.39 -3.29
N GLU A 11 3.29 10.50 -2.95
CA GLU A 11 2.66 11.82 -2.88
C GLU A 11 1.99 12.18 -4.21
N ASP A 12 2.72 12.12 -5.33
CA ASP A 12 2.16 12.34 -6.67
C ASP A 12 0.92 11.46 -6.91
N ALA A 13 1.01 10.18 -6.56
CA ALA A 13 -0.03 9.19 -6.82
C ALA A 13 -1.29 9.42 -5.96
N PHE A 14 -1.11 9.76 -4.69
CA PHE A 14 -2.22 10.08 -3.79
C PHE A 14 -2.89 11.40 -4.17
N ILE A 15 -2.14 12.40 -4.63
CA ILE A 15 -2.73 13.64 -5.17
C ILE A 15 -3.61 13.32 -6.37
N GLU A 16 -3.10 12.53 -7.34
CA GLU A 16 -3.87 12.13 -8.52
C GLU A 16 -5.14 11.37 -8.12
N TRP A 17 -5.02 10.41 -7.19
CA TRP A 17 -6.14 9.60 -6.72
C TRP A 17 -7.19 10.40 -5.94
N VAL A 18 -6.78 11.23 -4.97
CA VAL A 18 -7.67 12.12 -4.22
C VAL A 18 -8.42 13.04 -5.17
N ASN A 19 -7.74 13.56 -6.19
CA ASN A 19 -8.35 14.46 -7.16
C ASN A 19 -9.37 13.79 -8.09
N MET A 20 -9.48 12.46 -8.10
CA MET A 20 -10.54 11.74 -8.82
C MET A 20 -11.89 11.75 -8.09
N PHE A 21 -11.92 12.02 -6.78
CA PHE A 21 -13.16 12.01 -6.01
C PHE A 21 -14.02 13.23 -6.35
N PRO A 22 -15.28 13.07 -6.80
CA PRO A 22 -16.16 14.20 -7.09
C PRO A 22 -16.74 14.84 -5.83
N CYS A 23 -16.69 14.14 -4.69
CA CYS A 23 -17.23 14.59 -3.42
C CYS A 23 -16.33 15.57 -2.65
N LYS A 24 -15.08 15.75 -3.11
CA LYS A 24 -14.11 16.65 -2.46
C LYS A 24 -14.54 18.10 -2.60
N SER A 25 -14.36 18.88 -1.54
CA SER A 25 -14.70 20.31 -1.53
C SER A 25 -13.85 21.12 -2.52
N HIS A 26 -12.57 20.79 -2.68
CA HIS A 26 -11.66 21.40 -3.64
C HIS A 26 -10.58 20.39 -4.08
N PRO A 27 -9.93 20.58 -5.24
CA PRO A 27 -8.74 19.81 -5.58
C PRO A 27 -7.58 20.16 -4.63
N ILE A 28 -6.63 19.24 -4.52
CA ILE A 28 -5.38 19.44 -3.78
C ILE A 28 -4.20 19.45 -4.74
N ASP A 29 -3.19 20.25 -4.44
CA ASP A 29 -1.92 20.26 -5.17
C ASP A 29 -0.80 19.59 -4.34
N THR A 30 -0.98 19.47 -3.02
CA THR A 30 -0.04 18.86 -2.09
C THR A 30 -0.77 18.01 -1.04
N ILE A 31 -0.11 16.97 -0.52
CA ILE A 31 -0.69 16.13 0.54
C ILE A 31 -0.83 16.88 1.87
N VAL A 32 -0.01 17.90 2.10
CA VAL A 32 -0.03 18.77 3.28
C VAL A 32 -1.40 19.45 3.47
N GLU A 33 -2.14 19.69 2.38
CA GLU A 33 -3.50 20.23 2.42
C GLU A 33 -4.51 19.31 3.11
N LEU A 34 -4.18 18.03 3.30
CA LEU A 34 -5.02 17.06 4.02
C LEU A 34 -4.89 17.13 5.54
N ALA A 35 -4.02 18.02 6.07
CA ALA A 35 -3.75 18.16 7.51
C ALA A 35 -4.93 18.68 8.35
N ASP A 36 -5.99 19.18 7.72
CA ASP A 36 -7.24 19.54 8.39
C ASP A 36 -8.23 18.37 8.57
N ALA A 37 -7.92 17.25 7.91
CA ALA A 37 -8.70 16.03 7.82
C ALA A 37 -10.10 16.20 7.15
N VAL A 38 -10.42 17.36 6.59
CA VAL A 38 -11.73 17.65 5.97
C VAL A 38 -11.91 16.79 4.73
N ILE A 39 -10.99 16.89 3.77
CA ILE A 39 -11.04 16.10 2.52
C ILE A 39 -10.96 14.60 2.82
N LEU A 40 -10.13 14.19 3.79
CA LEU A 40 -10.05 12.78 4.22
C LEU A 40 -11.42 12.28 4.71
N SER A 41 -12.14 13.09 5.48
CA SER A 41 -13.49 12.73 5.95
C SER A 41 -14.52 12.66 4.83
N GLU A 42 -14.38 13.48 3.79
CA GLU A 42 -15.26 13.46 2.63
C GLU A 42 -15.08 12.18 1.81
N ILE A 43 -13.83 11.79 1.56
CA ILE A 43 -13.49 10.53 0.89
C ILE A 43 -14.02 9.34 1.67
N LEU A 44 -13.77 9.29 2.98
CA LEU A 44 -14.28 8.23 3.84
C LEU A 44 -15.82 8.17 3.85
N THR A 45 -16.49 9.31 3.80
CA THR A 45 -17.96 9.36 3.70
C THR A 45 -18.47 8.90 2.33
N ASP A 46 -17.73 9.11 1.23
CA ASP A 46 -18.05 8.53 -0.08
C ASP A 46 -17.91 7.00 -0.06
N ILE A 47 -16.91 6.47 0.66
CA ILE A 47 -16.70 5.02 0.84
C ILE A 47 -17.84 4.39 1.63
N ASP A 48 -18.10 4.89 2.84
CA ASP A 48 -19.23 4.44 3.65
C ASP A 48 -19.81 5.57 4.50
N SER A 49 -20.86 6.21 3.97
CA SER A 49 -21.60 7.28 4.65
C SER A 49 -22.36 6.84 5.91
N LYS A 50 -22.57 5.53 6.12
CA LYS A 50 -23.23 5.03 7.34
C LYS A 50 -22.24 4.96 8.51
N TRP A 51 -20.97 4.69 8.22
CA TRP A 51 -19.92 4.57 9.21
C TRP A 51 -19.19 5.89 9.46
N PHE A 52 -18.74 6.54 8.39
CA PHE A 52 -17.91 7.73 8.46
C PHE A 52 -18.74 9.00 8.53
N LYS A 53 -18.19 10.01 9.22
CA LYS A 53 -18.81 11.32 9.39
C LYS A 53 -17.87 12.40 8.91
N LYS A 54 -18.41 13.39 8.20
CA LYS A 54 -17.67 14.58 7.80
C LYS A 54 -17.22 15.37 9.02
N VAL A 55 -15.99 15.86 8.98
CA VAL A 55 -15.45 16.85 9.91
C VAL A 55 -15.47 18.23 9.26
N THR A 56 -15.39 19.28 10.07
CA THR A 56 -15.42 20.66 9.57
C THR A 56 -14.29 21.46 10.19
N GLN A 57 -13.76 22.42 9.44
CA GLN A 57 -12.83 23.41 9.96
C GLN A 57 -13.55 24.76 10.12
N PRO A 58 -13.57 25.35 11.33
CA PRO A 58 -14.09 26.71 11.52
C PRO A 58 -13.17 27.74 10.84
N GLU A 59 -13.74 28.74 10.17
CA GLU A 59 -12.97 29.77 9.43
C GLU A 59 -12.11 30.70 10.33
N GLU A 60 -12.34 30.75 11.64
CA GLU A 60 -11.85 31.83 12.51
C GLU A 60 -10.98 31.38 13.71
N GLN A 61 -10.04 30.45 13.54
CA GLN A 61 -9.13 30.06 14.64
C GLN A 61 -7.64 30.34 14.35
N PRO A 62 -7.00 31.27 15.11
CA PRO A 62 -5.56 31.46 15.05
C PRO A 62 -4.90 30.27 15.73
N ASP A 63 -4.11 29.53 14.94
CA ASP A 63 -3.45 28.27 15.31
C ASP A 63 -4.40 27.07 15.50
N GLY A 64 -5.16 26.76 14.44
CA GLY A 64 -6.12 25.65 14.38
C GLY A 64 -5.56 24.24 14.52
N TRP A 65 -4.30 24.04 14.94
CA TRP A 65 -3.70 22.71 15.13
C TRP A 65 -4.45 21.85 16.16
N VAL A 66 -5.05 22.45 17.20
CA VAL A 66 -5.86 21.69 18.18
C VAL A 66 -7.09 21.08 17.49
N GLN A 67 -7.74 21.85 16.62
CA GLN A 67 -8.87 21.37 15.84
C GLN A 67 -8.43 20.29 14.85
N ARG A 68 -7.32 20.50 14.13
CA ARG A 68 -6.71 19.50 13.25
C ARG A 68 -6.44 18.19 14.00
N LEU A 69 -5.84 18.27 15.18
CA LEU A 69 -5.57 17.11 16.04
C LEU A 69 -6.86 16.38 16.44
N ASN A 70 -7.90 17.12 16.82
CA ASN A 70 -9.19 16.53 17.18
C ASN A 70 -9.86 15.85 15.98
N ASN A 71 -9.81 16.47 14.79
CA ASN A 71 -10.31 15.90 13.55
C ASN A 71 -9.56 14.59 13.21
N HIS A 72 -8.22 14.63 13.21
CA HIS A 72 -7.39 13.45 12.94
C HIS A 72 -7.60 12.34 13.98
N LYS A 73 -7.75 12.66 15.27
CA LYS A 73 -8.10 11.66 16.31
C LYS A 73 -9.44 10.99 16.04
N LEU A 74 -10.44 11.78 15.64
CA LEU A 74 -11.76 11.24 15.32
C LEU A 74 -11.69 10.33 14.09
N ILE A 75 -11.07 10.78 13.00
CA ILE A 75 -10.95 10.01 11.75
C ILE A 75 -10.13 8.76 11.98
N HIS A 76 -8.96 8.85 12.60
CA HIS A 76 -8.11 7.70 12.90
C HIS A 76 -8.88 6.67 13.74
N LYS A 77 -9.60 7.10 14.77
CA LYS A 77 -10.45 6.20 15.57
C LYS A 77 -11.54 5.50 14.73
N LEU A 78 -12.18 6.22 13.81
CA LEU A 78 -13.20 5.62 12.92
C LEU A 78 -12.59 4.64 11.92
N ILE A 79 -11.42 4.96 11.37
CA ILE A 79 -10.63 4.08 10.49
C ILE A 79 -10.25 2.80 11.24
N THR A 80 -9.61 2.91 12.41
CA THR A 80 -9.18 1.75 13.21
C THR A 80 -10.36 0.84 13.54
N ARG A 81 -11.50 1.41 13.96
CA ARG A 81 -12.70 0.61 14.23
C ARG A 81 -13.34 0.03 12.98
N TYR A 82 -13.30 0.71 11.85
CA TYR A 82 -13.80 0.15 10.59
C TYR A 82 -12.97 -1.07 10.18
N MET A 83 -11.64 -0.94 10.26
CA MET A 83 -10.72 -2.03 9.99
C MET A 83 -11.02 -3.23 10.91
N GLU A 84 -11.23 -3.01 12.20
CA GLU A 84 -11.56 -4.05 13.17
C GLU A 84 -12.97 -4.65 12.99
N ASP A 85 -14.01 -3.82 13.10
CA ASP A 85 -15.41 -4.25 13.19
C ASP A 85 -16.00 -4.68 11.84
N VAL A 86 -15.57 -4.04 10.74
CA VAL A 86 -16.14 -4.26 9.40
C VAL A 86 -15.23 -5.14 8.55
N LEU A 87 -13.92 -4.87 8.56
CA LEU A 87 -12.96 -5.63 7.73
C LEU A 87 -12.31 -6.80 8.48
N GLY A 88 -12.51 -6.93 9.79
CA GLY A 88 -11.97 -8.04 10.60
C GLY A 88 -10.45 -8.01 10.76
N GLN A 89 -9.83 -6.85 10.62
CA GLN A 89 -8.38 -6.64 10.72
C GLN A 89 -7.97 -6.36 12.16
N ASP A 90 -6.81 -6.89 12.57
CA ASP A 90 -6.28 -6.61 13.92
C ASP A 90 -5.78 -5.16 14.00
N PRO A 91 -6.35 -4.31 14.87
CA PRO A 91 -5.91 -2.93 15.01
C PRO A 91 -4.46 -2.81 15.53
N GLU A 92 -3.90 -3.84 16.17
CA GLU A 92 -2.50 -3.84 16.63
C GLU A 92 -1.49 -3.96 15.48
N LEU A 93 -1.93 -4.45 14.31
CA LEU A 93 -1.11 -4.60 13.10
C LEU A 93 -1.11 -3.35 12.22
N LEU A 94 -1.91 -2.34 12.56
CA LEU A 94 -1.96 -1.10 11.81
C LEU A 94 -0.69 -0.25 12.06
N PRO A 95 -0.19 0.47 11.04
CA PRO A 95 0.92 1.40 11.22
C PRO A 95 0.58 2.45 12.29
N VAL A 96 1.57 2.77 13.13
CA VAL A 96 1.45 3.80 14.15
C VAL A 96 1.58 5.19 13.51
N ILE A 97 0.53 6.00 13.61
CA ILE A 97 0.48 7.35 13.04
C ILE A 97 0.60 8.42 14.13
N ASP A 98 1.59 9.29 14.03
CA ASP A 98 1.73 10.46 14.91
C ASP A 98 0.79 11.60 14.48
N LEU A 99 -0.43 11.55 15.00
CA LEU A 99 -1.44 12.58 14.74
C LEU A 99 -1.04 13.97 15.25
N THR A 100 -0.10 14.06 16.20
CA THR A 100 0.39 15.35 16.70
C THR A 100 1.33 16.00 15.68
N ALA A 101 2.19 15.21 15.04
CA ALA A 101 3.06 15.67 13.96
C ALA A 101 2.22 16.15 12.75
N ILE A 102 1.14 15.44 12.39
CA ILE A 102 0.20 15.92 11.36
C ILE A 102 -0.41 17.26 11.76
N ALA A 103 -0.93 17.35 12.98
CA ALA A 103 -1.70 18.52 13.38
C ALA A 103 -0.86 19.81 13.48
N LYS A 104 0.38 19.69 13.98
CA LYS A 104 1.27 20.83 14.22
C LYS A 104 2.13 21.18 13.00
N ASP A 105 2.76 20.18 12.41
CA ASP A 105 3.80 20.35 11.41
C ASP A 105 3.33 19.94 10.01
N ALA A 106 2.12 19.39 9.89
CA ALA A 106 1.58 18.82 8.65
C ALA A 106 2.57 17.83 8.01
N GLU A 107 3.14 16.97 8.87
CA GLU A 107 4.20 16.05 8.51
C GLU A 107 3.74 15.09 7.39
N LEU A 108 4.49 15.10 6.29
CA LEU A 108 4.12 14.44 5.03
C LEU A 108 4.02 12.93 5.21
N HIS A 109 5.00 12.30 5.89
CA HIS A 109 5.03 10.85 6.04
C HIS A 109 3.80 10.34 6.81
N GLN A 110 3.44 10.98 7.93
CA GLN A 110 2.26 10.64 8.71
C GLN A 110 0.96 10.83 7.89
N LEU A 111 0.89 11.86 7.05
CA LEU A 111 -0.25 12.07 6.14
C LEU A 111 -0.34 10.99 5.05
N LEU A 112 0.80 10.54 4.51
CA LEU A 112 0.85 9.42 3.57
C LEU A 112 0.38 8.12 4.24
N LEU A 113 0.78 7.84 5.49
CA LEU A 113 0.27 6.70 6.24
C LEU A 113 -1.26 6.76 6.42
N MET A 114 -1.82 7.93 6.71
CA MET A 114 -3.28 8.11 6.75
C MET A 114 -3.92 7.78 5.39
N CYS A 115 -3.33 8.25 4.28
CA CYS A 115 -3.84 7.97 2.94
C CYS A 115 -3.74 6.47 2.59
N GLN A 116 -2.67 5.80 3.00
CA GLN A 116 -2.48 4.36 2.84
C GLN A 116 -3.59 3.56 3.54
N LEU A 117 -3.95 3.92 4.77
CA LEU A 117 -5.08 3.29 5.46
C LEU A 117 -6.40 3.51 4.71
N ILE A 118 -6.63 4.71 4.18
CA ILE A 118 -7.88 5.05 3.48
C ILE A 118 -8.01 4.29 2.15
N ILE A 119 -6.94 4.20 1.36
CA ILE A 119 -6.97 3.42 0.12
C ILE A 119 -7.14 1.91 0.40
N ALA A 120 -6.52 1.40 1.47
CA ALA A 120 -6.72 0.02 1.90
C ALA A 120 -8.17 -0.25 2.31
N ILE A 121 -8.84 0.70 2.97
CA ILE A 121 -10.30 0.64 3.23
C ILE A 121 -11.07 0.65 1.91
N ALA A 122 -10.75 1.57 1.00
CA ALA A 122 -11.48 1.73 -0.26
C ALA A 122 -11.49 0.42 -1.08
N VAL A 123 -10.34 -0.26 -1.20
CA VAL A 123 -10.23 -1.52 -1.97
C VAL A 123 -10.82 -2.74 -1.27
N GLN A 124 -11.02 -2.68 0.05
CA GLN A 124 -11.66 -3.75 0.84
C GLN A 124 -13.14 -3.49 1.14
N SER A 125 -13.66 -2.30 0.84
CA SER A 125 -15.06 -1.95 1.06
C SER A 125 -16.02 -2.69 0.12
N ASP A 126 -17.31 -2.75 0.47
CA ASP A 126 -18.35 -3.39 -0.35
C ASP A 126 -18.48 -2.79 -1.77
N ASN A 127 -18.13 -1.51 -1.93
CA ASN A 127 -18.17 -0.79 -3.20
C ASN A 127 -16.79 -0.66 -3.87
N ASN A 128 -15.84 -1.54 -3.52
CA ASN A 128 -14.45 -1.47 -3.99
C ASN A 128 -14.27 -1.39 -5.50
N HIS A 129 -15.17 -2.01 -6.29
CA HIS A 129 -15.15 -2.00 -7.76
C HIS A 129 -14.92 -0.58 -8.32
N ARG A 130 -15.66 0.41 -7.80
CA ARG A 130 -15.56 1.81 -8.23
C ARG A 130 -14.18 2.39 -7.91
N TYR A 131 -13.63 2.09 -6.73
CA TYR A 131 -12.33 2.60 -6.31
C TYR A 131 -11.17 1.92 -7.06
N ILE A 132 -11.31 0.64 -7.38
CA ILE A 132 -10.36 -0.11 -8.21
C ILE A 132 -10.35 0.47 -9.63
N GLU A 133 -11.51 0.74 -10.23
CA GLU A 133 -11.60 1.41 -11.54
C GLU A 133 -10.99 2.81 -11.52
N MET A 134 -11.22 3.59 -10.45
CA MET A 134 -10.56 4.89 -10.26
C MET A 134 -9.04 4.75 -10.27
N ILE A 135 -8.48 3.80 -9.51
CA ILE A 135 -7.04 3.53 -9.48
C ILE A 135 -6.55 3.13 -10.88
N GLN A 136 -7.24 2.22 -11.57
CA GLN A 136 -6.86 1.74 -12.92
C GLN A 136 -6.94 2.83 -14.01
N SER A 137 -7.66 3.92 -13.77
CA SER A 137 -7.72 5.06 -14.69
C SER A 137 -6.56 6.05 -14.56
N LEU A 138 -5.77 5.95 -13.48
CA LEU A 138 -4.62 6.84 -13.23
C LEU A 138 -3.44 6.52 -14.15
N SER A 139 -2.42 7.36 -14.12
CA SER A 139 -1.15 7.07 -14.80
C SER A 139 -0.49 5.75 -14.31
N GLN A 140 0.25 5.05 -15.18
CA GLN A 140 0.91 3.78 -14.81
C GLN A 140 1.87 3.93 -13.62
N LYS A 141 2.53 5.10 -13.50
CA LYS A 141 3.41 5.42 -12.37
C LYS A 141 2.61 5.46 -11.06
N SER A 142 1.47 6.16 -11.08
CA SER A 142 0.60 6.29 -9.91
C SER A 142 -0.06 4.97 -9.55
N GLN A 143 -0.53 4.20 -10.53
CA GLN A 143 -1.04 2.84 -10.32
C GLN A 143 -0.04 1.97 -9.58
N HIS A 144 1.22 1.96 -10.02
CA HIS A 144 2.27 1.18 -9.38
C HIS A 144 2.57 1.66 -7.95
N ALA A 145 2.65 2.98 -7.73
CA ALA A 145 2.90 3.54 -6.40
C ALA A 145 1.76 3.22 -5.41
N LEU A 146 0.50 3.31 -5.85
CA LEU A 146 -0.66 2.94 -5.03
C LEU A 146 -0.72 1.43 -4.79
N MET A 147 -0.38 0.60 -5.77
CA MET A 147 -0.30 -0.85 -5.61
C MET A 147 0.72 -1.23 -4.54
N VAL A 148 1.93 -0.66 -4.59
CA VAL A 148 2.97 -0.89 -3.56
C VAL A 148 2.47 -0.44 -2.18
N SER A 149 1.78 0.70 -2.11
CA SER A 149 1.21 1.23 -0.86
C SER A 149 0.13 0.30 -0.27
N ILE A 150 -0.75 -0.25 -1.10
CA ILE A 150 -1.76 -1.22 -0.68
C ILE A 150 -1.08 -2.50 -0.20
N GLU A 151 -0.11 -3.02 -0.96
CA GLU A 151 0.63 -4.24 -0.59
C GLU A 151 1.36 -4.08 0.75
N GLU A 152 1.96 -2.92 1.02
CA GLU A 152 2.62 -2.61 2.29
C GLU A 152 1.63 -2.74 3.46
N VAL A 153 0.49 -2.05 3.40
CA VAL A 153 -0.54 -2.14 4.45
C VAL A 153 -1.04 -3.57 4.61
N MET A 154 -1.34 -4.27 3.52
CA MET A 154 -1.84 -5.64 3.58
C MET A 154 -0.81 -6.63 4.13
N SER A 155 0.48 -6.39 3.89
CA SER A 155 1.55 -7.23 4.46
C SER A 155 1.64 -7.11 5.98
N HIS A 156 1.47 -5.90 6.52
CA HIS A 156 1.40 -5.67 7.96
C HIS A 156 0.17 -6.35 8.57
N LEU A 157 -0.99 -6.20 7.94
CA LEU A 157 -2.26 -6.77 8.39
C LEU A 157 -2.29 -8.30 8.40
N ASN A 158 -1.57 -8.96 7.49
CA ASN A 158 -1.50 -10.42 7.44
C ASN A 158 -0.49 -11.03 8.42
N GLY A 159 0.25 -10.21 9.18
CA GLY A 159 1.29 -10.69 10.12
C GLY A 159 2.49 -11.32 9.42
N ASP A 160 2.65 -11.10 8.11
CA ASP A 160 3.76 -11.60 7.31
C ASP A 160 4.99 -10.68 7.47
N ASP A 161 5.54 -10.62 8.68
CA ASP A 161 6.81 -9.95 9.02
C ASP A 161 8.05 -10.64 8.38
N GLN A 162 7.85 -11.47 7.36
CA GLN A 162 8.89 -12.26 6.71
C GLN A 162 8.82 -12.24 5.18
N THR A 163 8.53 -11.13 4.53
CA THR A 163 9.06 -10.92 3.15
C THR A 163 8.85 -9.49 2.68
N ARG A 164 9.94 -8.69 2.67
CA ARG A 164 10.29 -7.73 1.59
C ARG A 164 11.43 -6.76 2.00
N PHE A 165 12.56 -7.31 2.44
CA PHE A 165 13.87 -6.66 2.28
C PHE A 165 14.89 -7.74 1.94
N SER A 166 14.80 -8.28 0.74
CA SER A 166 15.81 -9.18 0.18
C SER A 166 16.23 -8.68 -1.19
N GLN A 167 16.71 -7.44 -1.24
CA GLN A 167 17.66 -7.04 -2.26
C GLN A 167 18.79 -6.25 -1.62
N LEU A 168 19.99 -6.82 -1.75
CA LEU A 168 21.33 -6.23 -1.59
C LEU A 168 21.82 -6.02 -0.16
N SER A 169 22.46 -7.04 0.42
CA SER A 169 23.93 -7.03 0.60
C SER A 169 24.38 -8.22 1.46
N SER A 170 25.33 -8.97 0.90
CA SER A 170 26.27 -9.82 1.61
C SER A 170 27.04 -8.99 2.65
N THR A 171 26.93 -9.32 3.94
CA THR A 171 28.03 -9.31 4.92
C THR A 171 27.59 -9.97 6.24
N SER A 172 28.52 -10.73 6.80
CA SER A 172 28.40 -11.52 8.03
C SER A 172 28.10 -10.69 9.28
N GLY A 173 27.38 -11.27 10.24
CA GLY A 173 27.18 -10.67 11.56
C GLY A 173 26.46 -11.57 12.55
N THR A 174 27.23 -12.36 13.30
CA THR A 174 26.85 -13.20 14.44
C THR A 174 26.00 -12.45 15.47
N THR A 175 24.79 -12.93 15.78
CA THR A 175 24.22 -12.83 17.14
C THR A 175 23.36 -14.05 17.45
N ALA A 176 23.69 -14.71 18.56
CA ALA A 176 22.98 -15.85 19.08
C ALA A 176 21.64 -15.41 19.69
N SER A 177 20.53 -15.91 19.17
CA SER A 177 19.28 -16.00 19.91
C SER A 177 18.69 -17.39 19.69
N ARG A 178 18.74 -18.22 20.74
CA ARG A 178 18.14 -19.56 20.76
C ARG A 178 16.62 -19.42 20.66
N ARG A 179 16.08 -19.41 19.43
CA ARG A 179 14.70 -19.84 19.19
C ARG A 179 14.71 -21.35 19.04
N SER A 180 13.99 -22.03 19.92
CA SER A 180 13.60 -23.42 19.72
C SER A 180 12.78 -23.49 18.44
N VAL A 181 13.43 -23.84 17.33
CA VAL A 181 12.75 -24.04 16.04
C VAL A 181 11.92 -25.30 16.17
N ASP A 182 10.62 -25.16 16.03
CA ASP A 182 9.66 -26.27 16.03
C ASP A 182 10.03 -27.24 14.90
N PRO A 183 10.27 -28.55 15.17
CA PRO A 183 10.72 -29.51 14.14
C PRO A 183 9.79 -29.64 12.93
N ARG A 184 8.52 -29.22 13.07
CA ARG A 184 7.55 -29.19 11.96
C ARG A 184 7.88 -28.10 10.94
N THR A 185 8.26 -26.91 11.40
CA THR A 185 8.61 -25.77 10.52
C THR A 185 9.88 -26.04 9.72
N THR A 186 10.85 -26.79 10.27
CA THR A 186 12.07 -27.17 9.54
C THR A 186 11.77 -28.14 8.40
N MET A 187 10.87 -29.10 8.61
CA MET A 187 10.50 -30.06 7.56
C MET A 187 9.76 -29.38 6.40
N ASP A 188 8.88 -28.42 6.72
CA ASP A 188 8.16 -27.66 5.70
C ASP A 188 9.11 -26.76 4.89
N ALA A 189 10.08 -26.12 5.55
CA ALA A 189 11.08 -25.27 4.89
C ALA A 189 11.99 -26.07 3.93
N ASP A 190 12.45 -27.26 4.34
CA ASP A 190 13.25 -28.13 3.46
C ASP A 190 12.42 -28.65 2.28
N ARG A 191 11.14 -28.97 2.51
CA ARG A 191 10.22 -29.39 1.44
C ARG A 191 9.99 -28.27 0.42
N LEU A 192 9.69 -27.06 0.89
CA LEU A 192 9.54 -25.88 0.04
C LEU A 192 10.82 -25.56 -0.76
N ALA A 193 11.99 -25.71 -0.15
CA ALA A 193 13.28 -25.47 -0.82
C ALA A 193 13.52 -26.47 -1.97
N THR A 194 13.15 -27.73 -1.78
CA THR A 194 13.27 -28.76 -2.83
C THR A 194 12.26 -28.57 -3.96
N GLU A 195 11.01 -28.24 -3.65
CA GLU A 195 9.98 -27.90 -4.63
C GLU A 195 10.39 -26.66 -5.45
N LYS A 196 10.87 -25.59 -4.79
CA LYS A 196 11.36 -24.38 -5.47
C LYS A 196 12.48 -24.71 -6.45
N LYS A 197 13.46 -25.51 -6.03
CA LYS A 197 14.59 -25.92 -6.88
C LYS A 197 14.11 -26.72 -8.11
N GLN A 198 13.11 -27.59 -7.93
CA GLN A 198 12.53 -28.34 -9.06
C GLN A 198 11.77 -27.41 -10.02
N LEU A 199 11.03 -26.44 -9.49
CA LEU A 199 10.30 -25.47 -10.31
C LEU A 199 11.25 -24.58 -11.12
N GLU A 200 12.35 -24.11 -10.51
CA GLU A 200 13.37 -23.31 -11.20
C GLU A 200 14.02 -24.10 -12.34
N LEU A 201 14.34 -25.38 -12.12
CA LEU A 201 14.86 -26.26 -13.16
C LEU A 201 13.87 -26.44 -14.31
N ALA A 202 12.60 -26.68 -14.00
CA ALA A 202 11.55 -26.84 -15.02
C ALA A 202 11.34 -25.53 -15.82
N HIS A 203 11.40 -24.38 -15.16
CA HIS A 203 11.27 -23.08 -15.81
C HIS A 203 12.44 -22.81 -16.76
N VAL A 204 13.67 -23.12 -16.34
CA VAL A 204 14.86 -22.98 -17.21
C VAL A 204 14.77 -23.91 -18.42
N GLN A 205 14.33 -25.16 -18.23
CA GLN A 205 14.14 -26.10 -19.33
C GLN A 205 13.07 -25.62 -20.31
N LEU A 206 11.92 -25.17 -19.84
CA LEU A 206 10.84 -24.68 -20.69
C LEU A 206 11.27 -23.42 -21.47
N ALA A 207 12.04 -22.53 -20.84
CA ALA A 207 12.58 -21.36 -21.52
C ALA A 207 13.56 -21.74 -22.65
N GLN A 208 14.40 -22.75 -22.43
CA GLN A 208 15.28 -23.29 -23.48
C GLN A 208 14.50 -23.92 -24.62
N GLU A 209 13.48 -24.74 -24.33
CA GLU A 209 12.62 -25.34 -25.36
C GLU A 209 11.88 -24.27 -26.18
N PHE A 210 11.42 -23.19 -25.54
CA PHE A 210 10.78 -22.07 -26.22
C PHE A 210 11.74 -21.36 -27.17
N GLU A 211 12.98 -21.11 -26.72
CA GLU A 211 14.02 -20.48 -27.55
C GLU A 211 14.39 -21.36 -28.76
N GLU A 212 14.56 -22.68 -28.54
CA GLU A 212 14.80 -23.64 -29.63
C GLU A 212 13.64 -23.70 -30.63
N LEU A 213 12.40 -23.70 -30.14
CA LEU A 213 11.22 -23.73 -31.00
C LEU A 213 11.07 -22.42 -31.79
N HIS A 214 11.39 -21.29 -31.16
CA HIS A 214 11.40 -19.98 -31.81
C HIS A 214 12.45 -19.94 -32.93
N ASP A 215 13.67 -20.39 -32.67
CA ASP A 215 14.75 -20.45 -33.68
C ASP A 215 14.40 -21.38 -34.85
N ARG A 216 13.75 -22.53 -34.57
CA ARG A 216 13.22 -23.42 -35.63
C ARG A 216 12.11 -22.75 -36.45
N PHE A 217 11.22 -22.01 -35.81
CA PHE A 217 10.15 -21.29 -36.50
C PHE A 217 10.72 -20.22 -37.43
N VAL A 218 11.67 -19.41 -36.95
CA VAL A 218 12.36 -18.39 -37.75
C VAL A 218 13.07 -19.02 -38.95
N LYS A 219 13.84 -20.09 -38.75
CA LYS A 219 14.50 -20.82 -39.85
C LYS A 219 13.52 -21.42 -40.87
N THR A 220 12.35 -21.85 -40.42
CA THR A 220 11.31 -22.38 -41.31
C THR A 220 10.66 -21.27 -42.13
N MET A 221 10.42 -20.10 -41.51
CA MET A 221 9.91 -18.91 -42.19
C MET A 221 10.90 -18.42 -43.27
N GLU A 222 12.19 -18.30 -42.94
CA GLU A 222 13.23 -17.90 -43.90
C GLU A 222 13.38 -18.88 -45.08
N ARG A 223 13.09 -20.17 -44.88
CA ARG A 223 13.13 -21.19 -45.94
C ARG A 223 11.87 -21.20 -46.81
N VAL A 224 10.78 -20.57 -46.39
CA VAL A 224 9.55 -20.45 -47.17
C VAL A 224 9.56 -19.16 -48.01
N GLU A 225 10.36 -18.17 -47.62
CA GLU A 225 10.52 -16.89 -48.36
C GLU A 225 11.60 -16.93 -49.47
N ASN A 226 12.40 -17.98 -49.57
CA ASN A 226 13.39 -18.24 -50.65
C ASN A 226 12.93 -19.38 -51.58
#